data_AF-A0A2G8T1L3-F1
#
_entry.id   AF-A0A2G8T1L3-F1
#
_cell.length_a   1.000
_cell.length_b   1.000
_cell.length_c   1.000
_cell.angle_alpha   90.00
_cell.angle_beta   90.00
_cell.angle_gamma   90.00
#
_symmetry.space_group_name_H-M   'P 1'
#
loop_
_entity.id
_entity.type
_entity.pdbx_description
1 polymer ?
#
loop_
_entity_poly.entity_id
_entity_poly.type
_entity_poly.pdbx_seq_one_letter_code
_entity_poly.pdbx_strand_id
1 'polypeptide(L)' 'MIQIDRLRAMASEAILEYQAALTGGSEPSYPHWADDLLVVCARAEASLITNPTHATHKVRQGEYSLSAA' A
#
# COMPACT_ATOMS: atom_id res chain seq x y z
N MET A 1 -7.67 0.34 3.30
CA MET A 1 -6.86 -0.38 4.30
C MET A 1 -6.20 -1.63 3.72
N ILE A 2 -6.96 -2.60 3.17
CA ILE A 2 -6.45 -3.90 2.67
C ILE A 2 -5.22 -3.84 1.73
N GLN A 3 -5.07 -2.80 0.90
CA GLN A 3 -3.94 -2.72 -0.04
C GLN A 3 -2.61 -2.30 0.62
N ILE A 4 -2.62 -1.38 1.59
CA ILE A 4 -1.39 -0.92 2.27
C ILE A 4 -0.82 -2.04 3.14
N ASP A 5 -1.69 -2.78 3.83
CA ASP A 5 -1.29 -3.91 4.66
C ASP A 5 -0.67 -5.04 3.84
N ARG A 6 -1.21 -5.30 2.64
CA ARG A 6 -0.62 -6.26 1.68
C ARG A 6 0.75 -5.81 1.19
N LEU A 7 0.90 -4.53 0.83
CA LEU A 7 2.19 -3.99 0.42
C LEU A 7 3.23 -4.17 1.53
N ARG A 8 2.90 -3.73 2.75
CA ARG A 8 3.77 -3.93 3.92
C ARG A 8 4.15 -5.39 4.13
N ALA A 9 3.19 -6.31 4.06
CA ALA A 9 3.46 -7.74 4.23
C ALA A 9 4.48 -8.25 3.21
N MET A 10 4.32 -7.91 1.92
CA MET A 10 5.27 -8.31 0.87
C MET A 10 6.69 -7.78 1.11
N ALA A 11 6.82 -6.51 1.53
CA ALA A 11 8.14 -5.93 1.83
C ALA A 11 8.80 -6.63 3.04
N SER A 12 8.02 -6.88 4.09
CA SER A 12 8.52 -7.59 5.28
C SER A 12 8.93 -9.03 4.95
N GLU A 13 8.14 -9.75 4.15
CA GLU A 13 8.46 -11.11 3.71
C GLU A 13 9.76 -11.15 2.91
N ALA A 14 9.96 -10.23 1.96
CA ALA A 14 11.20 -10.17 1.18
C ALA A 14 12.45 -9.90 2.05
N ILE A 15 12.32 -9.03 3.06
CA ILE A 15 13.42 -8.77 4.01
C ILE A 15 13.70 -10.02 4.86
N LEU A 16 12.67 -10.73 5.30
CA LEU A 16 12.82 -11.98 6.07
C LEU A 16 13.47 -13.08 5.23
N GLU A 17 13.09 -13.22 3.96
CA GLU A 17 13.71 -14.17 3.03
C GLU A 17 15.19 -13.85 2.81
N TYR A 18 15.53 -12.57 2.62
CA TYR A 18 16.93 -12.12 2.54
C TYR A 18 17.72 -12.50 3.81
N GLN A 19 17.16 -12.23 5.00
CA GLN A 19 17.81 -12.56 6.27
C GLN A 19 17.98 -14.07 6.48
N ALA A 20 16.98 -14.86 6.08
CA ALA A 20 17.04 -16.31 6.13
C ALA A 20 18.13 -16.86 5.20
N ALA A 21 18.21 -16.35 3.97
CA ALA A 21 19.25 -16.74 3.01
C ALA A 21 20.65 -16.34 3.49
N LEU A 22 20.81 -15.13 4.04
CA LEU A 22 22.08 -14.65 4.60
C LEU A 22 22.53 -15.52 5.79
N THR A 23 21.60 -15.88 6.68
CA THR A 23 21.88 -16.75 7.84
C THR A 23 22.20 -18.19 7.41
N GLY A 24 21.59 -18.64 6.31
CA GLY A 24 21.88 -19.93 5.69
C GLY A 24 23.23 -20.02 4.96
N GLY A 25 24.04 -18.95 5.00
CA GLY A 25 25.35 -18.90 4.35
C GLY A 25 25.30 -18.70 2.84
N SER A 26 24.14 -18.30 2.30
CA SER A 26 24.04 -17.82 0.92
C SER A 26 24.48 -16.35 0.85
N GLU A 27 24.76 -15.88 -0.37
CA GLU A 27 25.00 -14.45 -0.65
C GLU A 27 23.82 -13.86 -1.43
N PRO A 28 22.65 -13.64 -0.79
CA PRO A 28 21.49 -13.06 -1.44
C PRO A 28 21.71 -11.58 -1.76
N SER A 29 21.11 -11.11 -2.84
CA SER A 29 21.00 -9.66 -3.09
C SER A 29 19.92 -9.05 -2.21
N TYR A 30 20.20 -7.90 -1.62
CA TYR A 30 19.23 -7.21 -0.78
C TYR A 30 18.06 -6.62 -1.63
N PRO A 31 16.80 -6.84 -1.23
CA PRO A 31 15.64 -6.34 -1.96
C PRO A 31 15.41 -4.85 -1.67
N HIS A 32 16.17 -3.95 -2.29
CA HIS A 32 16.06 -2.50 -2.08
C HIS A 32 14.65 -1.92 -2.29
N TRP A 33 13.85 -2.54 -3.16
CA TRP A 33 12.46 -2.16 -3.36
C TRP A 33 11.59 -2.29 -2.10
N ALA A 34 11.97 -3.17 -1.16
CA ALA A 34 11.23 -3.40 0.07
C ALA A 34 11.27 -2.16 0.98
N ASP A 35 12.43 -1.49 1.07
CA ASP A 35 12.57 -0.23 1.82
C ASP A 35 11.69 0.88 1.21
N ASP A 36 11.74 1.04 -0.11
CA ASP A 36 10.92 2.02 -0.83
C ASP A 36 9.42 1.79 -0.57
N LEU A 37 9.00 0.52 -0.58
CA LEU A 37 7.62 0.13 -0.33
C LEU A 37 7.19 0.45 1.11
N LEU A 38 8.06 0.19 2.10
CA LEU A 38 7.80 0.53 3.50
C LEU A 38 7.67 2.05 3.70
N VAL A 39 8.50 2.84 3.03
CA VAL A 39 8.40 4.31 3.02
C VAL A 39 7.08 4.78 2.42
N VAL A 40 6.65 4.19 1.30
CA VAL A 40 5.35 4.50 0.68
C VAL A 40 4.19 4.14 1.60
N CYS A 41 4.21 2.97 2.25
CA CYS A 41 3.20 2.57 3.22
C CYS A 41 3.11 3.56 4.39
N ALA A 42 4.25 3.95 4.97
CA ALA A 42 4.29 4.92 6.06
C ALA A 42 3.70 6.28 5.67
N ARG A 43 4.01 6.77 4.46
CA ARG A 43 3.44 8.02 3.93
C ARG A 43 1.94 7.93 3.68
N ALA A 44 1.46 6.80 3.17
CA ALA A 44 0.04 6.57 2.91
C ALA A 44 -0.76 6.55 4.22
N GLU A 45 -0.22 5.95 5.29
CA GLU A 45 -0.84 5.97 6.62
C GLU A 45 -0.85 7.36 7.24
N ALA A 46 0.26 8.09 7.15
CA ALA A 46 0.30 9.48 7.60
C ALA A 46 -0.71 10.36 6.85
N SER A 47 -0.93 10.09 5.56
CA SER A 47 -1.93 10.78 4.74
C SER A 47 -3.37 10.44 5.16
N LEU A 48 -3.64 9.20 5.56
CA LEU A 48 -4.94 8.78 6.10
C LEU A 48 -5.25 9.46 7.44
N ILE A 49 -4.23 9.68 8.28
CA ILE A 49 -4.38 10.35 9.59
C ILE A 49 -4.61 11.86 9.41
N THR A 50 -3.91 12.49 8.46
CA THR A 50 -3.94 13.95 8.25
C THR A 50 -5.12 14.42 7.40
N ASN A 51 -5.68 13.57 6.53
CA ASN A 51 -6.83 13.89 5.68
C ASN A 51 -7.91 12.80 5.77
N PRO A 52 -8.75 12.79 6.83
CA PRO A 52 -9.86 11.84 6.93
C PRO A 52 -10.95 12.02 5.86
N THR A 53 -10.92 13.11 5.08
CA THR A 53 -12.00 13.53 4.16
C THR A 53 -12.15 12.70 2.88
N HIS A 54 -11.25 11.75 2.59
CA HIS A 54 -11.36 10.89 1.39
C HIS A 54 -12.02 9.53 1.65
N ALA A 55 -12.66 9.33 2.80
CA ALA A 55 -13.45 8.14 3.11
C ALA A 55 -14.93 8.29 2.71
N THR A 56 -15.24 8.70 1.48
CA THR A 56 -16.50 8.33 0.80
C THR A 56 -16.49 8.85 -0.63
N HIS A 57 -15.92 8.07 -1.55
CA HIS A 57 -16.32 8.16 -2.95
C HIS A 57 -17.71 7.49 -3.07
N LYS A 58 -18.76 8.13 -2.55
CA LYS A 58 -20.13 7.75 -2.93
C LYS A 58 -20.26 8.12 -4.39
N VAL A 59 -20.19 7.12 -5.26
CA VAL A 59 -20.61 7.22 -6.65
C VAL A 59 -22.08 7.66 -6.62
N ARG A 60 -22.33 8.96 -6.73
CA ARG A 60 -23.65 9.49 -7.04
C ARG A 60 -23.84 9.22 -8.53
N GLN A 61 -24.37 8.03 -8.87
CA GLN A 61 -24.91 7.80 -10.19
C GLN A 61 -25.91 8.93 -10.47
N GLY A 62 -25.66 9.68 -11.52
CA GLY A 62 -26.46 10.83 -11.89
C GLY A 62 -27.91 10.43 -12.12
N GLU A 63 -28.81 11.06 -11.38
CA GLU A 63 -30.17 11.28 -11.83
C GLU A 63 -30.09 12.25 -13.02
N TYR A 64 -29.96 11.71 -14.23
CA TYR A 64 -30.34 12.46 -15.42
C TYR A 64 -31.85 12.30 -15.58
N SER A 65 -32.62 13.17 -14.93
CA SER A 65 -33.99 13.46 -15.35
C SER A 65 -33.90 14.19 -16.69
N LEU A 66 -34.15 13.50 -17.79
CA LEU A 66 -34.50 14.14 -19.05
C LEU A 66 -35.92 14.69 -18.92
N SER A 67 -36.02 15.91 -18.40
CA SER A 67 -37.19 16.78 -18.58
C SER A 67 -36.86 17.80 -19.68
N ALA A 68 -37.39 17.56 -20.86
CA ALA A 68 -37.67 18.54 -21.91
C ALA A 68 -38.66 17.83 -22.85
N ALA A 69 -39.96 18.08 -22.69
CA ALA A 69 -40.73 19.17 -23.31
C ALA A 69 -41.13 18.83 -24.75
#